data_AF-A0A847N4G1-F1
#
_entry.id   AF-A0A847N4G1-F1
#
_cell.length_a   1.000
_cell.length_b   1.000
_cell.length_c   1.000
_cell.angle_alpha   90.00
_cell.angle_beta   90.00
_cell.angle_gamma   90.00
#
_symmetry.space_group_name_H-M   'P 1'
#
loop_
_entity.id
_entity.type
_entity.pdbx_description
1 polymer ?
#
loop_
_entity_poly.entity_id
_entity_poly.type
_entity_poly.pdbx_seq_one_letter_code
_entity_poly.pdbx_strand_id
1 'polypeptide(L)'
;SRIKLKFEEPDTLPTMVKEIRKDKNNPFRDMLPKEDIIHYMRDLVMHPLTKHGLEREKFPRENNFTLVTRIRLDDFLKEMDDPNDVVFRMDPNADELDQLNSERVYHLHLVIREYAKKEDLDVYSHYTIVMNKSGIVRIEQMPLL
;
A
#
# COMPACT_ATOMS: atom_id res chain seq x y z
N SER A 1 5.92 -9.07 -20.14
CA SER A 1 5.10 -8.38 -19.12
C SER A 1 4.97 -6.92 -19.55
N ARG A 2 3.76 -6.34 -19.46
CA ARG A 2 3.54 -4.91 -19.76
C ARG A 2 3.26 -4.21 -18.44
N ILE A 3 4.00 -3.13 -18.18
CA ILE A 3 3.86 -2.31 -16.98
C ILE A 3 3.23 -0.98 -17.39
N LYS A 4 2.24 -0.52 -16.62
CA LYS A 4 1.64 0.82 -16.75
C LYS A 4 1.68 1.48 -15.38
N LEU A 5 2.13 2.73 -15.35
CA LEU A 5 2.14 3.56 -14.16
C LEU A 5 1.53 4.91 -14.52
N LYS A 6 0.59 5.38 -13.71
CA LYS A 6 -0.07 6.67 -13.89
C LYS A 6 -0.41 7.29 -12.54
N PHE A 7 -0.39 8.62 -12.51
CA PHE A 7 -0.98 9.38 -11.43
C PHE A 7 -2.48 9.49 -11.67
N GLU A 8 -3.26 9.33 -10.61
CA GLU A 8 -4.72 9.37 -10.64
C GLU A 8 -5.24 10.35 -9.59
N GLU A 9 -6.42 10.91 -9.85
CA GLU A 9 -7.13 11.69 -8.85
C GLU A 9 -7.96 10.76 -7.96
N PRO A 10 -8.23 11.13 -6.70
CA PRO A 10 -9.07 10.32 -5.81
C PRO A 10 -10.44 9.98 -6.43
N ASP A 11 -11.00 10.90 -7.22
CA ASP A 11 -12.31 10.74 -7.82
C ASP A 11 -12.34 9.76 -9.00
N THR A 12 -11.20 9.51 -9.67
CA THR A 12 -11.12 8.57 -10.80
C THR A 12 -10.91 7.13 -10.36
N LEU A 13 -10.67 6.89 -9.06
CA LEU A 13 -10.51 5.55 -8.52
C LEU A 13 -11.76 4.68 -8.69
N PRO A 14 -11.59 3.36 -8.93
CA PRO A 14 -12.69 2.41 -8.90
C PRO A 14 -13.42 2.42 -7.55
N THR A 15 -14.75 2.29 -7.57
CA THR A 15 -15.60 2.32 -6.36
C THR A 15 -15.13 1.33 -5.30
N MET A 16 -14.76 0.11 -5.70
CA MET A 16 -14.27 -0.91 -4.76
C MET A 16 -13.02 -0.44 -3.99
N VAL A 17 -12.09 0.25 -4.68
CA VAL A 17 -10.89 0.79 -4.05
C VAL A 17 -11.25 1.94 -3.10
N LYS A 18 -12.20 2.80 -3.48
CA LYS A 18 -12.69 3.87 -2.60
C LYS A 18 -13.31 3.32 -1.32
N GLU A 19 -14.08 2.24 -1.42
CA GLU A 19 -14.73 1.59 -0.29
C GLU A 19 -13.74 0.83 0.61
N ILE A 20 -12.78 0.10 0.04
CA ILE A 20 -11.70 -0.55 0.80
C ILE A 20 -10.90 0.50 1.61
N ARG A 21 -10.60 1.65 1.00
CA ARG A 21 -9.85 2.73 1.64
C ARG A 21 -10.68 3.57 2.63
N LYS A 22 -11.98 3.33 2.72
CA LYS A 22 -12.87 4.10 3.58
C LYS A 22 -12.64 3.72 5.04
N ASP A 23 -11.72 4.42 5.68
CA ASP A 23 -11.60 4.36 7.13
C ASP A 23 -12.82 5.04 7.77
N LYS A 24 -13.76 4.23 8.27
CA LYS A 24 -14.97 4.72 8.94
C LYS A 24 -14.66 5.35 10.30
N ASN A 25 -13.46 5.14 10.84
CA ASN A 25 -13.08 5.58 12.18
C ASN A 25 -12.26 6.87 12.18
N ASN A 26 -11.90 7.43 11.01
CA ASN A 26 -11.17 8.70 10.95
C ASN A 26 -12.13 9.90 10.88
N PRO A 27 -12.31 10.66 11.97
CA PRO A 27 -13.22 11.81 12.00
C PRO A 27 -12.69 13.02 11.22
N PHE A 28 -11.41 13.02 10.83
CA PHE A 28 -10.75 14.17 10.18
C PHE A 28 -10.61 13.99 8.66
N ARG A 29 -11.26 12.99 8.07
CA ARG A 29 -11.11 12.66 6.64
C ARG A 29 -11.31 13.86 5.71
N ASP A 30 -12.30 14.69 6.00
CA ASP A 30 -12.64 15.86 5.18
C ASP A 30 -11.66 17.04 5.35
N MET A 31 -10.80 16.99 6.36
CA MET A 31 -9.76 17.99 6.62
C MET A 31 -8.38 17.56 6.09
N LEU A 32 -8.27 16.34 5.56
CA LEU A 32 -7.02 15.86 4.99
C LEU A 32 -6.73 16.54 3.64
N PRO A 33 -5.45 16.82 3.34
CA PRO A 33 -5.07 17.31 2.02
C PRO A 33 -5.43 16.28 0.94
N LYS A 34 -5.57 16.75 -0.30
CA LYS A 34 -5.73 15.85 -1.45
C LYS A 34 -4.55 14.87 -1.50
N GLU A 35 -4.89 13.61 -1.70
CA GLU A 35 -3.91 12.53 -1.74
C GLU A 35 -3.31 12.40 -3.14
N ASP A 36 -2.00 12.12 -3.20
CA ASP A 36 -1.34 11.70 -4.43
C ASP A 36 -1.50 10.18 -4.61
N ILE A 37 -2.02 9.77 -5.76
CA ILE A 37 -2.34 8.36 -6.03
C ILE A 37 -1.52 7.86 -7.21
N ILE A 38 -0.76 6.80 -6.98
CA ILE A 38 0.00 6.07 -8.01
C ILE A 38 -0.74 4.78 -8.33
N HIS A 39 -1.27 4.67 -9.54
CA HIS A 39 -1.88 3.44 -10.05
C HIS A 39 -0.86 2.68 -10.90
N TYR A 40 -0.36 1.58 -10.33
CA TYR A 40 0.52 0.64 -11.00
C TYR A 40 -0.25 -0.60 -11.46
N MET A 41 -0.09 -0.97 -12.72
CA MET A 41 -0.67 -2.17 -13.33
C MET A 41 0.42 -2.99 -14.01
N ARG A 42 0.43 -4.30 -13.75
CA ARG A 42 1.35 -5.25 -14.37
C ARG A 42 0.60 -6.44 -14.94
N ASP A 43 0.64 -6.56 -16.26
CA ASP A 43 0.09 -7.71 -16.96
C ASP A 43 1.14 -8.83 -17.05
N LEU A 44 0.75 -10.02 -16.60
CA LEU A 44 1.53 -11.24 -16.66
C LEU A 44 0.81 -12.25 -17.55
N VAL A 45 1.54 -12.82 -18.50
CA VAL A 45 1.03 -13.86 -19.39
C VAL A 45 2.00 -15.03 -19.29
N MET A 46 1.49 -16.17 -18.84
CA MET A 46 2.23 -17.43 -18.84
C MET A 46 1.83 -18.23 -20.08
N HIS A 47 2.83 -18.70 -20.82
CA HIS A 47 2.63 -19.58 -21.97
C HIS A 47 3.02 -20.99 -21.54
N PRO A 48 2.06 -21.83 -21.11
CA PRO A 48 2.36 -23.21 -20.78
C PRO A 48 2.93 -23.89 -22.04
N LEU A 49 4.03 -24.63 -21.89
CA LEU A 49 4.63 -25.45 -22.94
C LEU A 49 3.60 -26.49 -23.40
N THR A 50 2.77 -26.12 -24.37
CA THR A 50 1.63 -26.91 -24.83
C THR A 50 1.82 -27.45 -26.23
N LYS A 51 2.89 -27.05 -26.94
CA LYS A 51 3.04 -27.33 -28.37
C LYS A 51 4.15 -28.28 -28.80
N HIS A 52 4.91 -28.86 -27.88
CA HIS A 52 5.85 -29.91 -28.27
C HIS A 52 5.61 -31.15 -27.42
N GLY A 53 5.27 -32.27 -28.07
CA GLY A 53 5.41 -33.62 -27.52
C GLY A 53 6.86 -33.97 -27.16
N LEU A 54 7.80 -33.02 -27.30
CA LEU A 54 9.12 -33.08 -26.73
C LEU A 54 9.01 -32.70 -25.24
N GLU A 55 8.94 -33.78 -24.46
CA GLU A 55 9.57 -33.88 -23.15
C GLU A 55 8.84 -33.20 -22.00
N ARG A 56 7.62 -33.70 -21.74
CA ARG A 56 6.98 -33.64 -20.42
C ARG A 56 7.88 -34.12 -19.26
N GLU A 57 8.94 -34.86 -19.56
CA GLU A 57 9.90 -35.40 -18.59
C GLU A 57 11.15 -34.53 -18.38
N LYS A 58 11.50 -33.59 -19.28
CA LYS A 58 12.76 -32.83 -19.17
C LYS A 58 12.63 -31.45 -18.53
N PHE A 59 11.41 -30.93 -18.37
CA PHE A 59 11.21 -29.62 -17.77
C PHE A 59 10.38 -29.78 -16.49
N PRO A 60 10.91 -29.37 -15.32
CA PRO A 60 10.10 -29.35 -14.10
C PRO A 60 8.88 -28.48 -14.37
N ARG A 61 7.69 -28.99 -14.03
CA ARG A 61 6.49 -28.15 -14.02
C ARG A 61 6.80 -26.97 -13.10
N GLU A 62 6.87 -25.77 -13.65
CA GLU A 62 6.93 -24.55 -12.87
C GLU A 62 5.59 -24.45 -12.13
N ASN A 63 5.49 -25.12 -10.98
CA ASN A 63 4.24 -25.22 -10.23
C ASN A 63 3.92 -23.92 -9.49
N ASN A 64 4.92 -23.07 -9.28
CA ASN A 64 4.80 -21.82 -8.52
C ASN A 64 5.46 -20.68 -9.31
N PHE A 65 4.76 -19.55 -9.36
CA PHE A 65 5.32 -18.28 -9.81
C PHE A 65 5.32 -17.31 -8.64
N THR A 66 6.49 -16.73 -8.33
CA THR A 66 6.62 -15.71 -7.29
C THR A 66 6.83 -14.35 -7.94
N LEU A 67 5.93 -13.42 -7.67
CA LEU A 67 6.06 -12.04 -8.08
C LEU A 67 6.71 -11.22 -6.98
N VAL A 68 7.93 -10.72 -7.23
CA VAL A 68 8.58 -9.77 -6.32
C VAL A 68 8.41 -8.35 -6.87
N THR A 69 7.68 -7.52 -6.14
CA THR A 69 7.55 -6.07 -6.40
C THR A 69 8.40 -5.32 -5.40
N ARG A 70 9.33 -4.49 -5.89
CA ARG A 70 10.18 -3.63 -5.05
C ARG A 70 9.78 -2.18 -5.24
N ILE A 71 9.45 -1.50 -4.14
CA ILE A 71 9.12 -0.08 -4.11
C ILE A 71 10.23 0.59 -3.29
N ARG A 72 10.94 1.55 -3.90
CA ARG A 72 11.95 2.35 -3.21
C ARG A 72 11.31 3.61 -2.66
N LEU A 73 11.51 3.87 -1.37
CA LEU A 73 10.95 5.02 -0.66
C LEU A 73 12.03 6.04 -0.26
N ASP A 74 13.32 5.76 -0.52
CA ASP A 74 14.44 6.59 -0.04
C ASP A 74 14.30 8.08 -0.40
N ASP A 75 13.84 8.37 -1.62
CA ASP A 75 13.65 9.74 -2.07
C ASP A 75 12.39 10.36 -1.47
N PHE A 76 11.34 9.58 -1.24
CA PHE A 76 10.14 10.04 -0.53
C PHE A 76 10.48 10.44 0.91
N LEU A 77 11.30 9.65 1.62
CA LEU A 77 11.71 9.92 3.01
C LEU A 77 12.50 11.24 3.16
N LYS A 78 13.29 11.64 2.16
CA LYS A 78 14.08 12.89 2.20
C LYS A 78 13.21 14.14 2.14
N GLU A 79 12.10 14.06 1.43
CA GLU A 79 11.15 15.16 1.24
C GLU A 79 10.09 15.22 2.36
N MET A 80 10.12 14.29 3.32
CA MET A 80 9.21 14.34 4.46
C MET A 80 9.60 15.47 5.42
N ASP A 81 8.58 16.18 5.91
CA ASP A 81 8.77 17.19 6.95
C ASP A 81 9.37 16.54 8.20
N ASP A 82 10.23 17.29 8.89
CA ASP A 82 10.84 16.92 10.17
C ASP A 82 10.27 17.77 11.30
N PRO A 83 9.04 17.48 11.77
CA PRO A 83 8.50 18.18 12.91
C PRO A 83 9.08 17.55 14.17
N ASN A 84 10.06 18.23 14.74
CA ASN A 84 10.36 18.07 16.16
C ASN A 84 9.32 18.88 16.96
N ASP A 85 8.04 18.52 16.80
CA ASP A 85 6.96 19.18 17.53
C ASP A 85 6.84 18.58 18.92
N VAL A 86 7.20 19.40 19.89
CA VAL A 86 7.04 19.11 21.31
C VAL A 86 5.59 19.39 21.69
N VAL A 87 4.83 18.34 22.02
CA VAL A 87 3.45 18.47 22.49
C VAL A 87 3.44 18.36 24.02
N PHE A 88 2.92 19.36 24.70
CA PHE A 88 2.76 19.32 26.16
C PHE A 88 1.39 18.77 26.51
N ARG A 89 1.34 17.71 27.32
CA ARG A 89 0.10 17.20 27.90
C ARG A 89 0.04 17.58 29.37
N MET A 90 -1.09 18.14 29.79
CA MET A 90 -1.36 18.39 31.20
C MET A 90 -1.97 17.13 31.80
N ASP A 91 -1.28 16.49 32.75
CA ASP A 91 -1.86 15.42 33.56
C ASP A 91 -2.78 16.06 34.61
N PRO A 92 -4.08 15.70 34.68
CA PRO A 92 -4.98 16.25 35.70
C PRO A 92 -4.59 15.95 37.15
N ASN A 93 -3.61 15.06 37.40
CA ASN A 93 -3.13 14.69 38.74
C ASN A 93 -1.67 15.07 39.02
N ALA A 94 -0.94 15.68 38.08
CA ALA A 94 0.44 16.11 38.27
C ALA A 94 0.59 17.62 38.05
N ASP A 95 1.38 18.27 38.91
CA ASP A 95 1.69 19.72 38.81
C ASP A 95 2.71 20.04 37.70
N GLU A 96 3.15 19.05 36.92
CA GLU A 96 4.15 19.19 35.86
C GLU A 96 3.56 18.88 34.47
N LEU A 97 3.98 19.64 33.45
CA LEU A 97 3.62 19.41 32.05
C LEU A 97 4.46 18.26 31.50
N ASP A 98 3.83 17.17 31.11
CA ASP A 98 4.50 16.06 30.45
C ASP A 98 4.81 16.43 28.99
N GLN A 99 6.10 16.34 28.63
CA GLN A 99 6.59 16.56 27.29
C GLN A 99 6.43 15.27 26.46
N LEU A 100 5.46 15.26 25.55
CA LEU A 100 5.30 14.21 24.55
C LEU A 100 6.00 14.62 23.26
N ASN A 101 7.03 13.86 22.88
CA ASN A 101 7.57 13.92 21.52
C ASN A 101 6.56 13.23 20.60
N SER A 102 5.78 14.02 19.86
CA SER A 102 4.89 13.49 18.83
C SER A 102 5.62 13.50 17.50
N GLU A 103 6.22 12.37 17.13
CA GLU A 103 6.75 12.23 15.77
C GLU A 103 5.60 12.23 14.75
N ARG A 104 5.65 13.14 13.76
CA ARG A 104 4.68 13.13 12.67
C ARG A 104 4.89 11.89 11.82
N VAL A 105 3.80 11.18 11.60
CA VAL A 105 3.75 10.00 10.74
C VAL A 105 2.89 10.26 9.52
N TYR A 106 3.22 9.56 8.45
CA TYR A 106 2.50 9.55 7.19
C TYR A 106 1.90 8.16 6.99
N HIS A 107 0.70 8.13 6.42
CA HIS A 107 -0.05 6.90 6.17
C HIS A 107 -0.11 6.66 4.66
N LEU A 108 0.59 5.63 4.19
CA LEU A 108 0.56 5.20 2.80
C LEU A 108 -0.42 4.03 2.66
N HIS A 109 -1.51 4.24 1.93
CA HIS A 109 -2.46 3.18 1.60
C HIS A 109 -1.97 2.35 0.42
N LEU A 110 -1.62 1.08 0.66
CA LEU A 110 -1.26 0.10 -0.36
C LEU A 110 -2.43 -0.84 -0.61
N VAL A 111 -3.14 -0.63 -1.72
CA VAL A 111 -4.21 -1.53 -2.18
C VAL A 111 -3.69 -2.37 -3.35
N ILE A 112 -3.69 -3.68 -3.19
CA ILE A 112 -3.27 -4.66 -4.20
C ILE A 112 -4.50 -5.37 -4.72
N ARG A 113 -4.62 -5.47 -6.05
CA ARG A 113 -5.65 -6.28 -6.71
C ARG A 113 -4.99 -7.34 -7.57
N GLU A 114 -5.34 -8.59 -7.32
CA GLU A 114 -4.95 -9.74 -8.12
C GLU A 114 -6.15 -10.19 -8.93
N TYR A 115 -6.02 -10.16 -10.26
CA TYR A 115 -7.12 -10.42 -11.18
C TYR A 115 -6.72 -11.42 -12.26
N ALA A 116 -7.49 -12.51 -12.36
CA ALA A 116 -7.39 -13.47 -13.46
C ALA A 116 -8.78 -14.00 -13.85
N LYS A 117 -9.30 -13.50 -14.96
CA LYS A 117 -10.63 -13.89 -15.48
C LYS A 117 -10.80 -15.40 -15.71
N LYS A 118 -9.75 -16.10 -16.13
CA LYS A 118 -9.81 -17.54 -16.45
C LYS A 118 -9.87 -18.42 -15.20
N GLU A 119 -9.29 -17.95 -14.10
CA GLU A 119 -9.19 -18.66 -12.83
C GLU A 119 -10.25 -18.17 -11.82
N ASP A 120 -11.20 -17.35 -12.27
CA ASP A 120 -12.20 -16.66 -11.44
C ASP A 120 -11.59 -15.94 -10.21
N LEU A 121 -10.41 -15.36 -10.41
CA LEU A 121 -9.66 -14.66 -9.36
C LEU A 121 -9.92 -13.16 -9.47
N ASP A 122 -10.47 -12.56 -8.42
CA ASP A 122 -10.54 -11.10 -8.23
C ASP A 122 -10.41 -10.80 -6.74
N VAL A 123 -9.18 -10.73 -6.25
CA VAL A 123 -8.87 -10.61 -4.82
C VAL A 123 -8.23 -9.25 -4.56
N TYR A 124 -8.67 -8.62 -3.48
CA TYR A 124 -8.07 -7.38 -2.98
C TYR A 124 -7.29 -7.67 -1.70
N SER A 125 -6.27 -6.86 -1.45
CA SER A 125 -5.57 -6.79 -0.17
C SER A 125 -5.24 -5.35 0.13
N HIS A 126 -5.39 -4.92 1.37
CA HIS A 126 -5.14 -3.55 1.77
C HIS A 126 -4.23 -3.51 2.99
N TYR A 127 -3.15 -2.75 2.85
CA TYR A 127 -2.22 -2.44 3.92
C TYR A 127 -2.14 -0.92 4.11
N THR A 128 -2.04 -0.49 5.35
CA THR A 128 -1.64 0.86 5.70
C THR A 128 -0.20 0.81 6.19
N ILE A 129 0.70 1.46 5.47
CA ILE A 129 2.11 1.56 5.82
C ILE A 129 2.29 2.89 6.56
N VAL A 130 2.64 2.80 7.84
CA VAL A 130 2.90 3.98 8.68
C VAL A 130 4.39 4.24 8.66
N MET A 131 4.77 5.45 8.29
CA MET A 131 6.17 5.83 8.09
C MET A 131 6.46 7.24 8.59
N ASN A 132 7.68 7.46 9.04
CA ASN A 132 8.25 8.76 9.39
C ASN A 132 9.56 8.95 8.60
N LYS A 133 10.28 10.06 8.83
CA LYS A 133 11.56 10.34 8.16
C LYS A 133 12.63 9.25 8.37
N SER A 134 12.56 8.51 9.46
CA SER A 134 13.45 7.38 9.77
C SER A 134 13.11 6.10 8.99
N GLY A 135 11.93 6.04 8.36
CA GLY A 135 11.49 4.93 7.52
C GLY A 135 10.13 4.35 7.92
N ILE A 136 9.96 3.05 7.70
CA ILE A 136 8.72 2.34 8.03
C ILE A 136 8.67 2.13 9.54
N VAL A 137 7.65 2.67 10.19
CA VAL A 137 7.35 2.46 11.61
C VAL A 137 6.63 1.13 11.80
N ARG A 138 5.61 0.88 10.97
CA ARG A 138 4.82 -0.38 10.99
C ARG A 138 3.99 -0.55 9.72
N ILE A 139 3.50 -1.77 9.53
CA ILE A 139 2.57 -2.14 8.45
C ILE A 139 1.35 -2.77 9.09
N GLU A 140 0.18 -2.23 8.80
CA GLU A 140 -1.10 -2.70 9.32
C GLU A 140 -1.89 -3.33 8.17
N GLN A 141 -2.31 -4.59 8.32
CA GLN A 141 -3.25 -5.19 7.39
C GLN A 141 -4.66 -4.71 7.74
N MET A 142 -5.32 -4.08 6.78
CA MET A 142 -6.65 -3.52 6.98
C MET A 142 -7.69 -4.60 6.67
N PRO A 143 -8.75 -4.72 7.49
CA PRO A 143 -9.85 -5.62 7.19
C PRO A 143 -10.51 -5.17 5.88
N LEU A 144 -10.78 -6.14 5.01
CA LEU A 144 -11.63 -5.92 3.85
C LEU A 144 -13.09 -5.94 4.31
N LEU A 145 -13.97 -5.28 3.56
CA LEU A 145 -15.43 -5.25 3.81
C LEU A 145 -16.04 -6.65 3.86
#